data_AF-A0A439PCC1-F1
#
_entry.id   AF-A0A439PCC1-F1
#
_cell.length_a   1.000
_cell.length_b   1.000
_cell.length_c   1.000
_cell.angle_alpha   90.00
_cell.angle_beta   90.00
_cell.angle_gamma   90.00
#
_symmetry.space_group_name_H-M   'P 1'
#
loop_
_entity.id
_entity.type
_entity.pdbx_description
1 polymer ?
#
loop_
_entity_poly.entity_id
_entity_poly.type
_entity_poly.pdbx_seq_one_letter_code
_entity_poly.pdbx_strand_id
1 'polypeptide(L)'
;MKSETIAFVRSYGDTLALAGKGSEMAIQAEKLPVTYYPIPKSGSSSIKYALMSLRGKQAPLADPDNEVHSHLFTSWVDPFAPVYDGLRHKFTIVRDPLERLLSAYSSRVLDTNVLMRSSTKAEMLEAFGLPTDPDLDTFILNVEKYSASSWEIRFHVASPRHFVGSSLFLFERVFRFEEMNKVEAFLSSVSGREIAIPRLQAARRKVSPSDLSPAALAKAMRFCRYDYAFLVDYYDPARWGGIPDGEPGETSSLHVNGDPTAFRDGRLLYPRTLRNFRNFLAKRPLAMRVGH
;
A
#
# COMPACT_ATOMS: atom_id res chain seq x y z
N MET A 1 32.68 -44.21 3.31
CA MET A 1 32.46 -43.43 2.06
C MET A 1 31.06 -42.86 2.16
N LYS A 2 30.94 -41.67 2.76
CA LYS A 2 30.84 -40.33 2.13
C LYS A 2 29.46 -40.08 1.50
N SER A 3 28.79 -39.10 2.09
CA SER A 3 27.53 -38.44 1.70
C SER A 3 27.61 -37.79 0.33
N GLU A 4 26.48 -37.69 -0.37
CA GLU A 4 26.24 -36.59 -1.32
C GLU A 4 24.84 -35.97 -1.13
N THR A 5 24.89 -34.78 -0.55
CA THR A 5 23.88 -33.73 -0.58
C THR A 5 23.92 -33.07 -1.96
N ILE A 6 22.81 -33.06 -2.71
CA ILE A 6 22.70 -32.22 -3.91
C ILE A 6 22.15 -30.85 -3.49
N ALA A 7 23.08 -29.90 -3.37
CA ALA A 7 22.80 -28.48 -3.27
C ALA A 7 22.56 -27.91 -4.68
N PHE A 8 21.41 -27.26 -4.91
CA PHE A 8 21.23 -26.38 -6.06
C PHE A 8 21.43 -24.93 -5.61
N VAL A 9 22.68 -24.50 -5.65
CA VAL A 9 23.07 -23.09 -5.67
C VAL A 9 23.18 -22.71 -7.14
N ARG A 10 22.30 -21.82 -7.63
CA ARG A 10 22.55 -21.10 -8.88
C ARG A 10 22.73 -19.62 -8.59
N SER A 11 24.01 -19.27 -8.61
CA SER A 11 24.60 -17.94 -8.76
C SER A 11 23.83 -17.09 -9.76
N TYR A 12 23.43 -15.89 -9.34
CA TYR A 12 23.20 -14.76 -10.22
C TYR A 12 24.26 -13.70 -9.91
N GLY A 13 25.36 -13.80 -10.63
CA GLY A 13 26.39 -12.77 -10.75
C GLY A 13 26.95 -12.86 -12.16
N ASP A 14 26.51 -11.93 -13.02
CA ASP A 14 27.33 -11.24 -14.02
C ASP A 14 26.42 -10.44 -14.97
N THR A 15 26.16 -9.19 -14.60
CA THR A 15 25.99 -8.06 -15.54
C THR A 15 26.13 -6.74 -14.77
N LEU A 16 27.36 -6.45 -14.35
CA LEU A 16 27.81 -5.09 -14.06
C LEU A 16 28.37 -4.51 -15.36
N ALA A 17 27.66 -3.55 -15.96
CA ALA A 17 28.19 -2.39 -16.69
C ALA A 17 27.17 -1.83 -17.70
N LEU A 18 26.14 -1.16 -17.19
CA LEU A 18 25.59 0.02 -17.88
C LEU A 18 25.34 1.09 -16.82
N ALA A 19 26.34 1.97 -16.69
CA ALA A 19 26.22 3.21 -15.95
C ALA A 19 25.14 4.11 -16.58
N GLY A 20 24.32 4.74 -15.74
CA GLY A 20 23.55 5.94 -16.11
C GLY A 20 22.03 5.80 -16.24
N LYS A 21 21.34 5.51 -15.12
CA LYS A 21 20.02 6.09 -14.77
C LYS A 21 19.64 5.64 -13.36
N GLY A 22 19.74 6.56 -12.40
CA GLY A 22 19.31 6.31 -11.03
C GLY A 22 17.82 6.00 -10.98
N SER A 23 17.46 4.91 -10.32
CA SER A 23 16.08 4.59 -9.94
C SER A 23 15.63 5.59 -8.87
N GLU A 24 14.89 6.63 -9.25
CA GLU A 24 14.36 7.60 -8.28
C GLU A 24 13.24 6.96 -7.45
N MET A 25 13.55 6.70 -6.18
CA MET A 25 12.63 6.17 -5.15
C MET A 25 11.56 7.17 -4.72
N ALA A 26 11.75 8.46 -5.02
CA ALA A 26 10.85 9.54 -4.66
C ALA A 26 10.83 10.60 -5.77
N ILE A 27 9.72 11.33 -5.85
CA ILE A 27 9.54 12.38 -6.86
C ILE A 27 10.08 13.67 -6.28
N GLN A 28 11.24 14.13 -6.77
CA GLN A 28 11.83 15.43 -6.42
C GLN A 28 11.48 16.49 -7.47
N ALA A 29 10.61 17.43 -7.16
CA ALA A 29 10.45 18.57 -8.07
C ALA A 29 11.74 19.42 -8.05
N GLU A 30 12.46 19.54 -9.17
CA GLU A 30 13.80 20.15 -9.28
C GLU A 30 13.91 21.61 -8.77
N LYS A 31 12.78 22.26 -8.47
CA LYS A 31 12.70 23.62 -7.90
C LYS A 31 11.90 23.70 -6.60
N LEU A 32 11.58 22.56 -6.01
CA LEU A 32 10.68 22.43 -4.88
C LEU A 32 11.31 21.46 -3.89
N PRO A 33 11.69 21.92 -2.69
CA PRO A 33 12.33 21.07 -1.72
C PRO A 33 11.25 20.21 -1.05
N VAL A 34 10.60 19.30 -1.79
CA VAL A 34 9.63 18.34 -1.25
C VAL A 34 9.87 16.98 -1.88
N THR A 35 9.67 15.95 -1.07
CA THR A 35 9.88 14.57 -1.46
C THR A 35 8.59 13.79 -1.19
N TYR A 36 7.91 13.39 -2.25
CA TYR A 36 6.65 12.65 -2.14
C TYR A 36 6.88 11.14 -2.27
N TYR A 37 6.37 10.37 -1.31
CA TYR A 37 6.35 8.90 -1.36
C TYR A 37 4.92 8.43 -1.63
N PRO A 38 4.60 8.07 -2.89
CA PRO A 38 3.25 7.71 -3.28
C PRO A 38 2.85 6.34 -2.75
N ILE A 39 1.75 6.29 -2.00
CA ILE A 39 1.03 5.04 -1.70
C ILE A 39 -0.10 4.89 -2.74
N PRO A 40 -0.17 3.76 -3.48
CA PRO A 40 -1.27 3.51 -4.41
C PRO A 40 -2.64 3.64 -3.74
N LYS A 41 -3.59 4.21 -4.48
CA LYS A 41 -4.99 4.38 -4.07
C LYS A 41 -5.24 5.39 -2.95
N SER A 42 -4.22 6.16 -2.56
CA SER A 42 -4.27 7.29 -1.62
C SER A 42 -4.20 8.67 -2.31
N GLY A 43 -4.72 8.80 -3.54
CA GLY A 43 -4.69 10.06 -4.30
C GLY A 43 -3.36 10.36 -5.01
N SER A 44 -2.52 9.34 -5.22
CA SER A 44 -1.19 9.53 -5.79
C SER A 44 -1.18 10.12 -7.19
N SER A 45 -2.13 9.78 -8.07
CA SER A 45 -2.21 10.35 -9.42
C SER A 45 -2.43 11.87 -9.40
N SER A 46 -3.36 12.37 -8.58
CA SER A 46 -3.60 13.81 -8.37
C SER A 46 -2.37 14.55 -7.88
N ILE A 47 -1.67 14.00 -6.88
CA ILE A 47 -0.44 14.63 -6.36
C ILE A 47 0.66 14.64 -7.40
N LYS A 48 0.88 13.53 -8.10
CA LYS A 48 1.90 13.46 -9.13
C LYS A 48 1.63 14.46 -10.25
N TYR A 49 0.38 14.63 -10.64
CA TYR A 49 -0.02 15.63 -11.63
C TYR A 49 0.27 17.06 -11.13
N ALA A 50 -0.09 17.39 -9.89
CA ALA A 50 0.23 18.68 -9.30
C ALA A 50 1.75 18.93 -9.23
N LEU A 51 2.55 17.93 -8.84
CA LEU A 51 4.01 18.00 -8.82
C LEU A 51 4.61 18.17 -10.22
N MET A 52 4.02 17.54 -11.25
CA MET A 52 4.38 17.75 -12.66
C MET A 52 4.13 19.20 -13.09
N SER A 53 2.95 19.75 -12.79
CA SER A 53 2.62 21.16 -13.07
C SER A 53 3.57 22.13 -12.37
N LEU A 54 4.12 21.75 -11.21
CA LEU A 54 5.11 22.54 -10.49
C LEU A 54 6.52 22.47 -11.08
N ARG A 55 6.90 21.35 -11.71
CA ARG A 55 8.21 21.20 -12.39
C ARG A 55 8.33 22.07 -13.64
N GLY A 56 7.22 22.48 -14.27
CA GLY A 56 7.23 23.41 -15.41
C GLY A 56 5.95 23.39 -16.25
N LYS A 57 5.92 24.17 -17.34
CA LYS A 57 4.83 24.19 -18.33
C LYS A 57 4.86 22.91 -19.18
N GLN A 58 4.48 21.78 -18.58
CA GLN A 58 4.18 20.59 -19.35
C GLN A 58 2.84 20.78 -20.05
N ALA A 59 2.74 20.35 -21.31
CA ALA A 59 1.46 20.30 -21.99
C ALA A 59 0.48 19.46 -21.14
N PRO A 60 -0.82 19.81 -21.12
CA PRO A 60 -1.81 18.96 -20.47
C PRO A 60 -1.68 17.53 -21.01
N LEU A 61 -1.48 16.56 -20.11
CA LEU A 61 -1.50 15.14 -20.50
C LEU A 61 -2.88 14.82 -21.08
N ALA A 62 -2.93 14.00 -22.13
CA ALA A 62 -4.19 13.62 -22.78
C ALA A 62 -5.01 12.69 -21.88
N ASP A 63 -4.33 11.79 -21.17
CA ASP A 63 -4.84 10.99 -20.07
C ASP A 63 -3.92 11.13 -18.84
N PRO A 64 -4.11 12.20 -18.05
CA PRO A 64 -3.32 12.46 -16.85
C PRO A 64 -3.25 11.27 -15.89
N ASP A 65 -4.25 10.39 -15.90
CA ASP A 65 -4.40 9.33 -14.90
C ASP A 65 -3.53 8.13 -15.17
N ASN A 66 -3.33 7.81 -16.45
CA ASN A 66 -2.46 6.71 -16.86
C ASN A 66 -1.05 7.21 -17.21
N GLU A 67 -0.94 8.39 -17.82
CA GLU A 67 0.34 8.94 -18.27
C GLU A 67 1.21 9.44 -17.11
N VAL A 68 0.62 9.94 -16.01
CA VAL A 68 1.42 10.44 -14.88
C VAL A 68 2.34 9.38 -14.26
N HIS A 69 1.95 8.09 -14.34
CA HIS A 69 2.74 6.99 -13.80
C HIS A 69 3.96 6.63 -14.65
N SER A 70 3.97 6.95 -15.95
CA SER A 70 5.14 6.77 -16.80
C SER A 70 6.18 7.89 -16.60
N HIS A 71 5.74 9.05 -16.13
CA HIS A 71 6.61 10.19 -15.81
C HIS A 71 7.16 10.11 -14.39
N LEU A 72 6.32 9.71 -13.42
CA LEU A 72 6.65 9.69 -12.00
C LEU A 72 6.32 8.32 -11.43
N PHE A 73 7.32 7.46 -11.31
CA PHE A 73 7.15 6.08 -10.89
C PHE A 73 6.81 5.95 -9.39
N THR A 74 6.13 4.85 -9.04
CA THR A 74 5.97 4.42 -7.64
C THR A 74 6.73 3.12 -7.49
N SER A 75 7.72 3.11 -6.61
CA SER A 75 8.59 1.94 -6.40
C SER A 75 8.25 1.25 -5.09
N TRP A 76 8.48 -0.06 -5.05
CA TRP A 76 8.51 -0.78 -3.79
C TRP A 76 9.79 -0.46 -3.03
N VAL A 77 9.66 -0.37 -1.71
CA VAL A 77 10.77 -0.28 -0.77
C VAL A 77 10.75 -1.51 0.14
N ASP A 78 11.85 -1.78 0.82
CA ASP A 78 11.86 -2.79 1.87
C ASP A 78 10.91 -2.34 3.00
N PRO A 79 9.82 -3.08 3.26
CA PRO A 79 8.82 -2.69 4.27
C PRO A 79 9.34 -2.79 5.71
N PHE A 80 10.49 -3.44 5.93
CA PHE A 80 11.14 -3.60 7.23
C PHE A 80 12.35 -2.67 7.40
N ALA A 81 12.91 -2.17 6.30
CA ALA A 81 13.92 -1.14 6.36
C ALA A 81 13.31 0.26 6.56
N PRO A 82 13.95 1.11 7.37
CA PRO A 82 13.65 2.52 7.36
C PRO A 82 14.11 3.16 6.02
N VAL A 83 13.30 4.05 5.47
CA VAL A 83 13.66 4.79 4.25
C VAL A 83 14.56 5.98 4.63
N TYR A 84 15.87 5.76 4.52
CA TYR A 84 16.90 6.78 4.70
C TYR A 84 17.60 7.05 3.36
N ASP A 85 17.25 8.16 2.73
CA ASP A 85 17.78 8.59 1.43
C ASP A 85 18.38 10.01 1.47
N GLY A 86 18.49 10.60 2.66
CA GLY A 86 19.02 11.96 2.86
C GLY A 86 18.11 13.07 2.36
N LEU A 87 16.90 12.74 1.90
CA LEU A 87 15.96 13.70 1.33
C LEU A 87 15.22 14.49 2.42
N ARG A 88 14.93 15.76 2.13
CA ARG A 88 14.23 16.68 3.03
C ARG A 88 12.77 16.88 2.60
N HIS A 89 11.96 17.35 3.54
CA HIS A 89 10.53 17.67 3.36
C HIS A 89 9.75 16.49 2.80
N LYS A 90 10.02 15.33 3.41
CA LYS A 90 9.40 14.06 3.07
C LYS A 90 7.95 14.07 3.53
N PHE A 91 7.05 13.82 2.59
CA PHE A 91 5.64 13.63 2.90
C PHE A 91 5.04 12.45 2.16
N THR A 92 3.97 11.92 2.74
CA THR A 92 3.14 10.87 2.13
C THR A 92 1.66 11.12 2.45
N ILE A 93 0.79 10.41 1.73
CA ILE A 93 -0.65 10.44 1.96
C ILE A 93 -1.10 9.01 2.26
N VAL A 94 -1.71 8.84 3.43
CA VAL A 94 -2.28 7.57 3.87
C VAL A 94 -3.80 7.61 3.72
N ARG A 95 -4.41 6.46 3.45
CA ARG A 95 -5.86 6.30 3.33
C ARG A 95 -6.35 5.22 4.27
N ASP A 96 -7.59 5.31 4.73
CA ASP A 96 -8.23 4.24 5.50
C ASP A 96 -7.99 2.89 4.79
N PRO A 97 -7.41 1.89 5.47
CA PRO A 97 -7.05 0.62 4.85
C PRO A 97 -8.19 -0.08 4.10
N LEU A 98 -9.39 -0.14 4.67
CA LEU A 98 -10.55 -0.76 4.03
C LEU A 98 -10.96 0.03 2.77
N GLU A 99 -11.09 1.35 2.90
CA GLU A 99 -11.43 2.20 1.74
C GLU A 99 -10.35 2.15 0.64
N ARG A 100 -9.08 1.97 1.01
CA ARG A 100 -7.95 1.81 0.07
C ARG A 100 -8.06 0.49 -0.70
N LEU A 101 -8.41 -0.61 -0.02
CA LEU A 101 -8.65 -1.92 -0.63
C LEU A 101 -9.84 -1.86 -1.61
N LEU A 102 -10.95 -1.25 -1.21
CA LEU A 102 -12.13 -1.06 -2.05
C LEU A 102 -11.83 -0.19 -3.27
N SER A 103 -11.04 0.85 -3.10
CA SER A 103 -10.54 1.68 -4.20
C SER A 103 -9.70 0.87 -5.21
N ALA A 104 -8.90 -0.10 -4.74
CA ALA A 104 -8.17 -1.02 -5.61
C ALA A 104 -9.13 -1.85 -6.46
N TYR A 105 -10.13 -2.49 -5.85
CA TYR A 105 -11.17 -3.26 -6.56
C TYR A 105 -11.85 -2.42 -7.65
N SER A 106 -12.45 -1.28 -7.29
CA SER A 106 -13.14 -0.40 -8.25
C SER A 106 -12.25 -0.05 -9.44
N SER A 107 -11.01 0.38 -9.18
CA SER A 107 -10.16 0.89 -10.26
C SER A 107 -9.47 -0.17 -11.10
N ARG A 108 -9.24 -1.37 -10.56
CA ARG A 108 -8.43 -2.42 -11.21
C ARG A 108 -9.32 -3.49 -11.80
N VAL A 109 -10.33 -3.91 -11.05
CA VAL A 109 -11.30 -4.91 -11.50
C VAL A 109 -12.35 -4.21 -12.35
N LEU A 110 -13.17 -3.32 -11.78
CA LEU A 110 -14.32 -2.76 -12.52
C LEU A 110 -13.94 -1.81 -13.66
N ASP A 111 -13.03 -0.87 -13.42
CA ASP A 111 -12.75 0.18 -14.40
C ASP A 111 -11.77 -0.27 -15.50
N THR A 112 -10.86 -1.21 -15.19
CA THR A 112 -9.77 -1.58 -16.10
C THR A 112 -9.72 -3.05 -16.51
N ASN A 113 -10.59 -3.90 -15.96
CA ASN A 113 -10.67 -5.35 -16.22
C ASN A 113 -9.30 -6.03 -16.17
N VAL A 114 -8.50 -5.72 -15.14
CA VAL A 114 -7.08 -6.12 -15.07
C VAL A 114 -6.88 -7.64 -15.14
N LEU A 115 -7.88 -8.39 -14.66
CA LEU A 115 -7.87 -9.84 -14.62
C LEU A 115 -8.05 -10.50 -15.99
N MET A 116 -8.52 -9.75 -16.99
CA MET A 116 -8.60 -10.20 -18.40
C MET A 116 -7.37 -9.85 -19.22
N ARG A 117 -6.40 -9.10 -18.65
CA ARG A 117 -5.18 -8.70 -19.35
C ARG A 117 -4.19 -9.87 -19.42
N SER A 118 -3.35 -9.88 -20.45
CA SER A 118 -2.27 -10.86 -20.62
C SER A 118 -1.22 -10.86 -19.51
N SER A 119 -1.12 -9.77 -18.74
CA SER A 119 -0.25 -9.67 -17.56
C SER A 119 -0.75 -10.49 -16.36
N THR A 120 -2.03 -10.90 -16.36
CA THR A 120 -2.61 -11.78 -15.35
C THR A 120 -2.36 -13.24 -15.70
N LYS A 121 -1.97 -14.04 -14.71
CA LYS A 121 -1.67 -15.46 -14.86
C LYS A 121 -2.98 -16.26 -14.87
N ALA A 122 -3.61 -16.34 -16.04
CA ALA A 122 -4.91 -16.98 -16.24
C ALA A 122 -4.96 -18.43 -15.73
N GLU A 123 -3.91 -19.21 -15.99
CA GLU A 123 -3.79 -20.60 -15.52
C GLU A 123 -3.90 -20.73 -13.99
N MET A 124 -3.39 -19.76 -13.23
CA MET A 124 -3.53 -19.76 -11.77
C MET A 124 -4.94 -19.41 -11.33
N LEU A 125 -5.64 -18.50 -12.01
CA LEU A 125 -7.05 -18.22 -11.73
C LEU A 125 -7.90 -19.45 -11.97
N GLU A 126 -7.67 -20.16 -13.08
CA GLU A 126 -8.33 -21.42 -13.41
C GLU A 126 -8.04 -22.50 -12.35
N ALA A 127 -6.78 -22.68 -11.97
CA ALA A 127 -6.39 -23.64 -10.93
C ALA A 127 -7.02 -23.33 -9.56
N PHE A 128 -7.28 -22.06 -9.26
CA PHE A 128 -8.00 -21.64 -8.05
C PHE A 128 -9.53 -21.70 -8.19
N GLY A 129 -10.06 -21.97 -9.38
CA GLY A 129 -11.49 -21.93 -9.67
C GLY A 129 -12.09 -20.53 -9.57
N LEU A 130 -11.31 -19.49 -9.89
CA LEU A 130 -11.71 -18.09 -9.71
C LEU A 130 -12.12 -17.43 -11.03
N PRO A 131 -13.21 -16.65 -11.05
CA PRO A 131 -13.60 -15.90 -12.23
C PRO A 131 -12.65 -14.73 -12.50
N THR A 132 -12.53 -14.34 -13.77
CA THR A 132 -11.81 -13.14 -14.21
C THR A 132 -12.64 -11.86 -14.06
N ASP A 133 -13.94 -11.97 -13.82
CA ASP A 133 -14.85 -10.85 -13.53
C ASP A 133 -15.59 -11.10 -12.19
N PRO A 134 -14.88 -11.03 -11.04
CA PRO A 134 -15.51 -11.24 -9.75
C PRO A 134 -16.37 -10.05 -9.31
N ASP A 135 -17.50 -10.35 -8.70
CA ASP A 135 -18.18 -9.37 -7.86
C ASP A 135 -17.33 -9.00 -6.63
N LEU A 136 -17.78 -7.98 -5.90
CA LEU A 136 -17.03 -7.42 -4.79
C LEU A 136 -16.71 -8.46 -3.71
N ASP A 137 -17.71 -9.25 -3.32
CA ASP A 137 -17.57 -10.27 -2.28
C ASP A 137 -16.63 -11.39 -2.71
N THR A 138 -16.79 -11.90 -3.94
CA THR A 138 -15.93 -12.94 -4.52
C THR A 138 -14.47 -12.48 -4.54
N PHE A 139 -14.24 -11.22 -4.95
CA PHE A 139 -12.91 -10.63 -4.95
C PHE A 139 -12.31 -10.55 -3.54
N ILE A 140 -13.06 -10.01 -2.58
CA ILE A 140 -12.57 -9.80 -1.21
C ILE A 140 -12.31 -11.12 -0.49
N LEU A 141 -13.21 -12.10 -0.65
CA LEU A 141 -13.06 -13.43 -0.08
C LEU A 141 -11.84 -14.19 -0.61
N ASN A 142 -11.32 -13.80 -1.78
CA ASN A 142 -10.19 -14.45 -2.45
C ASN A 142 -9.05 -13.47 -2.81
N VAL A 143 -8.95 -12.34 -2.12
CA VAL A 143 -8.02 -11.24 -2.47
C VAL A 143 -6.56 -11.71 -2.54
N GLU A 144 -6.17 -12.68 -1.70
CA GLU A 144 -4.83 -13.25 -1.71
C GLU A 144 -4.55 -14.05 -2.98
N LYS A 145 -5.52 -14.83 -3.45
CA LYS A 145 -5.40 -15.62 -4.69
C LYS A 145 -5.36 -14.70 -5.92
N TYR A 146 -6.21 -13.66 -5.95
CA TYR A 146 -6.15 -12.65 -7.02
C TYR A 146 -4.80 -11.92 -7.05
N SER A 147 -4.22 -11.64 -5.88
CA SER A 147 -2.89 -11.05 -5.78
C SER A 147 -1.77 -12.01 -6.22
N ALA A 148 -1.91 -13.32 -5.99
CA ALA A 148 -0.97 -14.31 -6.51
C ALA A 148 -1.00 -14.40 -8.04
N SER A 149 -2.20 -14.23 -8.63
CA SER A 149 -2.42 -14.32 -10.08
C SER A 149 -2.14 -13.02 -10.84
N SER A 150 -2.24 -11.85 -10.20
CA SER A 150 -2.04 -10.56 -10.86
C SER A 150 -1.10 -9.63 -10.07
N TRP A 151 0.05 -9.29 -10.69
CA TRP A 151 0.99 -8.32 -10.11
C TRP A 151 0.33 -6.96 -9.87
N GLU A 152 -0.55 -6.51 -10.79
CA GLU A 152 -1.22 -5.23 -10.66
C GLU A 152 -2.15 -5.22 -9.44
N ILE A 153 -2.94 -6.27 -9.23
CA ILE A 153 -3.76 -6.40 -8.01
C ILE A 153 -2.85 -6.37 -6.78
N ARG A 154 -1.82 -7.24 -6.76
CA ARG A 154 -0.87 -7.34 -5.66
C ARG A 154 -0.24 -6.00 -5.30
N PHE A 155 0.17 -5.23 -6.29
CA PHE A 155 0.78 -3.92 -6.12
C PHE A 155 -0.21 -2.92 -5.50
N HIS A 156 -1.47 -2.89 -5.95
CA HIS A 156 -2.44 -1.91 -5.49
C HIS A 156 -3.04 -2.24 -4.12
N VAL A 157 -3.11 -3.52 -3.74
CA VAL A 157 -3.56 -3.93 -2.40
C VAL A 157 -2.42 -4.00 -1.38
N ALA A 158 -1.15 -4.08 -1.82
CA ALA A 158 0.02 -4.16 -0.94
C ALA A 158 -0.01 -3.13 0.20
N SER A 159 0.50 -3.54 1.37
CA SER A 159 0.61 -2.69 2.55
C SER A 159 1.27 -1.34 2.21
N PRO A 160 0.84 -0.22 2.81
CA PRO A 160 1.54 1.06 2.74
C PRO A 160 3.04 0.93 3.01
N ARG A 161 3.44 0.00 3.88
CA ARG A 161 4.85 -0.27 4.22
C ARG A 161 5.71 -0.63 3.01
N HIS A 162 5.15 -1.26 1.98
CA HIS A 162 5.88 -1.54 0.74
C HIS A 162 6.21 -0.27 -0.05
N PHE A 163 5.71 0.90 0.35
CA PHE A 163 5.95 2.18 -0.34
C PHE A 163 6.64 3.21 0.55
N VAL A 164 6.46 3.12 1.87
CA VAL A 164 7.01 4.08 2.85
C VAL A 164 7.99 3.46 3.85
N GLY A 165 8.23 2.15 3.76
CA GLY A 165 9.12 1.39 4.63
C GLY A 165 8.51 1.10 5.99
N SER A 166 9.37 0.94 7.00
CA SER A 166 8.97 0.42 8.31
C SER A 166 8.38 1.45 9.28
N SER A 167 8.50 2.76 9.01
CA SER A 167 8.13 3.81 9.95
C SER A 167 7.68 5.11 9.29
N LEU A 168 6.49 5.58 9.67
CA LEU A 168 5.97 6.89 9.31
C LEU A 168 6.68 8.05 10.03
N PHE A 169 7.39 7.80 11.13
CA PHE A 169 8.16 8.85 11.83
C PHE A 169 9.33 9.42 11.01
N LEU A 170 9.69 8.76 9.90
CA LEU A 170 10.74 9.23 8.99
C LEU A 170 10.23 10.33 8.04
N PHE A 171 8.93 10.63 8.08
CA PHE A 171 8.29 11.65 7.27
C PHE A 171 8.10 12.91 8.11
N GLU A 172 8.40 14.07 7.51
CA GLU A 172 8.12 15.35 8.15
C GLU A 172 6.62 15.61 8.22
N ARG A 173 5.87 15.10 7.23
CA ARG A 173 4.40 15.21 7.19
C ARG A 173 3.76 13.94 6.67
N VAL A 174 2.69 13.51 7.33
CA VAL A 174 1.82 12.44 6.85
C VAL A 174 0.40 13.00 6.84
N PHE A 175 -0.22 13.05 5.67
CA PHE A 175 -1.58 13.53 5.51
C PHE A 175 -2.54 12.36 5.38
N ARG A 176 -3.76 12.51 5.91
CA ARG A 176 -4.84 11.60 5.58
C ARG A 176 -5.43 11.95 4.21
N PHE A 177 -6.04 10.98 3.55
CA PHE A 177 -6.60 11.15 2.22
C PHE A 177 -7.71 12.20 2.20
N GLU A 178 -8.49 12.28 3.27
CA GLU A 178 -9.57 13.25 3.48
C GLU A 178 -9.04 14.68 3.70
N GLU A 179 -7.73 14.85 3.88
CA GLU A 179 -7.06 16.12 4.17
C GLU A 179 -6.34 16.69 2.94
N MET A 180 -6.85 16.39 1.73
CA MET A 180 -6.23 16.84 0.47
C MET A 180 -6.06 18.36 0.39
N ASN A 181 -7.00 19.12 0.97
CA ASN A 181 -6.90 20.57 1.12
C ASN A 181 -5.68 21.01 1.96
N LYS A 182 -5.27 20.23 2.98
CA LYS A 182 -4.05 20.49 3.75
C LYS A 182 -2.80 20.21 2.91
N VAL A 183 -2.88 19.24 1.99
CA VAL A 183 -1.80 18.96 1.03
C VAL A 183 -1.64 20.14 0.05
N GLU A 184 -2.74 20.66 -0.48
CA GLU A 184 -2.75 21.87 -1.33
C GLU A 184 -2.09 23.06 -0.63
N ALA A 185 -2.52 23.35 0.61
CA ALA A 185 -1.96 24.44 1.41
C ALA A 185 -0.46 24.24 1.69
N PHE A 186 -0.05 23.00 2.00
CA PHE A 186 1.36 22.67 2.22
C PHE A 186 2.19 22.88 0.95
N LEU A 187 1.79 22.30 -0.18
CA LEU A 187 2.51 22.47 -1.43
C LEU A 187 2.52 23.94 -1.88
N SER A 188 1.44 24.68 -1.64
CA SER A 188 1.36 26.10 -1.98
C SER A 188 2.34 26.92 -1.14
N SER A 189 2.41 26.62 0.16
CA SER A 189 3.36 27.26 1.08
C SER A 189 4.81 26.97 0.71
N VAL A 190 5.15 25.73 0.35
CA VAL A 190 6.54 25.37 0.01
C VAL A 190 6.94 25.87 -1.39
N SER A 191 6.00 25.94 -2.33
CA SER A 191 6.27 26.43 -3.68
C SER A 191 6.24 27.96 -3.82
N GLY A 192 5.63 28.67 -2.86
CA GLY A 192 5.35 30.10 -2.96
C GLY A 192 4.31 30.45 -4.03
N ARG A 193 3.53 29.49 -4.51
CA ARG A 193 2.52 29.64 -5.56
C ARG A 193 1.23 28.95 -5.12
N GLU A 194 0.09 29.49 -5.53
CA GLU A 194 -1.18 28.79 -5.30
C GLU A 194 -1.25 27.53 -6.15
N ILE A 195 -1.57 26.39 -5.52
CA ILE A 195 -1.74 25.09 -6.17
C ILE A 195 -3.14 24.59 -5.89
N ALA A 196 -3.89 24.34 -6.95
CA ALA A 196 -5.10 23.53 -6.90
C ALA A 196 -4.74 22.09 -7.29
N ILE A 197 -5.03 21.11 -6.43
CA ILE A 197 -4.84 19.69 -6.75
C ILE A 197 -6.11 19.23 -7.48
N PRO A 198 -6.01 18.85 -8.76
CA PRO A 198 -7.18 18.40 -9.49
C PRO A 198 -7.71 17.09 -8.90
N ARG A 199 -9.04 17.00 -8.83
CA ARG A 199 -9.72 15.76 -8.47
C ARG A 199 -9.72 14.80 -9.66
N LEU A 200 -8.58 14.15 -9.86
CA LEU A 200 -8.39 13.10 -10.86
C LEU A 200 -8.99 11.76 -10.37
N GLN A 201 -9.64 11.03 -11.28
CA GLN A 201 -10.33 9.73 -11.12
C GLN A 201 -10.93 9.46 -9.72
N ALA A 202 -12.15 9.93 -9.51
CA ALA A 202 -13.07 9.08 -8.77
C ALA A 202 -13.35 7.85 -9.65
N ALA A 203 -13.08 6.63 -9.17
CA ALA A 203 -13.43 5.41 -9.89
C ALA A 203 -14.86 5.51 -10.43
N ARG A 204 -15.11 5.09 -11.68
CA ARG A 204 -16.40 5.31 -12.34
C ARG A 204 -17.51 4.65 -11.55
N ARG A 205 -17.21 3.46 -11.01
CA ARG A 205 -18.02 2.76 -10.01
C ARG A 205 -17.36 2.85 -8.65
N LYS A 206 -17.99 3.60 -7.72
CA LYS A 206 -17.61 3.60 -6.31
C LYS A 206 -18.30 2.43 -5.62
N VAL A 207 -17.52 1.61 -4.95
CA VAL A 207 -18.02 0.68 -3.94
C VAL A 207 -17.72 1.24 -2.55
N SER A 208 -18.55 0.85 -1.60
CA SER A 208 -18.53 1.29 -0.21
C SER A 208 -18.46 0.08 0.72
N PRO A 209 -18.00 0.26 1.97
CA PRO A 209 -18.02 -0.81 2.96
C PRO A 209 -19.41 -1.43 3.19
N SER A 210 -20.48 -0.66 3.00
CA SER A 210 -21.87 -1.14 3.12
C SER A 210 -22.31 -2.07 1.97
N ASP A 211 -21.55 -2.14 0.88
CA ASP A 211 -21.83 -3.05 -0.24
C ASP A 211 -21.30 -4.47 -0.01
N LEU A 212 -20.52 -4.68 1.06
CA LEU A 212 -19.96 -5.98 1.42
C LEU A 212 -20.96 -6.80 2.24
N SER A 213 -21.04 -8.11 1.99
CA SER A 213 -21.66 -9.01 2.98
C SER A 213 -20.89 -8.99 4.30
N PRO A 214 -21.52 -9.40 5.42
CA PRO A 214 -20.83 -9.50 6.71
C PRO A 214 -19.57 -10.39 6.66
N ALA A 215 -19.60 -11.47 5.87
CA ALA A 215 -18.45 -12.36 5.71
C ALA A 215 -17.30 -11.68 4.94
N ALA A 216 -17.62 -10.99 3.85
CA ALA A 216 -16.63 -10.25 3.07
C ALA A 216 -16.05 -9.06 3.85
N LEU A 217 -16.88 -8.31 4.59
CA LEU A 217 -16.41 -7.25 5.48
C LEU A 217 -15.45 -7.79 6.54
N ALA A 218 -15.82 -8.89 7.21
CA ALA A 218 -14.96 -9.51 8.20
C ALA A 218 -13.61 -9.95 7.60
N LYS A 219 -13.63 -10.55 6.40
CA LYS A 219 -12.43 -10.91 5.65
C LYS A 219 -11.57 -9.68 5.31
N ALA A 220 -12.18 -8.62 4.76
CA ALA A 220 -11.49 -7.39 4.42
C ALA A 220 -10.84 -6.72 5.65
N MET A 221 -11.54 -6.68 6.78
CA MET A 221 -11.01 -6.14 8.03
C MET A 221 -9.83 -6.97 8.56
N ARG A 222 -9.88 -8.30 8.45
CA ARG A 222 -8.75 -9.17 8.78
C ARG A 222 -7.56 -8.94 7.85
N PHE A 223 -7.81 -8.82 6.55
CA PHE A 223 -6.80 -8.51 5.54
C PHE A 223 -6.09 -7.18 5.84
N CYS A 224 -6.86 -6.14 6.21
CA CYS A 224 -6.34 -4.82 6.53
C CYS A 224 -5.73 -4.69 7.94
N ARG A 225 -5.73 -5.74 8.77
CA ARG A 225 -5.34 -5.66 10.19
C ARG A 225 -3.98 -5.00 10.42
N TYR A 226 -2.97 -5.39 9.65
CA TYR A 226 -1.61 -4.87 9.81
C TYR A 226 -1.44 -3.45 9.26
N ASP A 227 -2.23 -3.10 8.26
CA ASP A 227 -2.28 -1.73 7.75
C ASP A 227 -2.91 -0.81 8.80
N TYR A 228 -4.00 -1.23 9.46
CA TYR A 228 -4.56 -0.49 10.60
C TYR A 228 -3.57 -0.37 11.76
N ALA A 229 -2.84 -1.45 12.09
CA ALA A 229 -1.80 -1.38 13.13
C ALA A 229 -0.65 -0.42 12.76
N PHE A 230 -0.27 -0.36 11.48
CA PHE A 230 0.74 0.59 10.99
C PHE A 230 0.24 2.03 10.96
N LEU A 231 -1.06 2.23 10.71
CA LEU A 231 -1.72 3.53 10.61
C LEU A 231 -2.53 3.89 11.86
N VAL A 232 -2.19 3.31 13.03
CA VAL A 232 -2.99 3.41 14.26
C VAL A 232 -3.23 4.84 14.73
N ASP A 233 -2.29 5.76 14.46
CA ASP A 233 -2.40 7.17 14.81
C ASP A 233 -3.28 7.97 13.82
N TYR A 234 -3.72 7.36 12.71
CA TYR A 234 -4.44 8.03 11.61
C TYR A 234 -5.85 7.47 11.38
N TYR A 235 -6.06 6.16 11.58
CA TYR A 235 -7.34 5.51 11.32
C TYR A 235 -7.70 4.50 12.41
N ASP A 236 -8.96 4.53 12.83
CA ASP A 236 -9.51 3.61 13.84
C ASP A 236 -10.41 2.56 13.15
N PRO A 237 -10.06 1.26 13.21
CA PRO A 237 -10.90 0.21 12.64
C PRO A 237 -12.26 0.08 13.34
N ALA A 238 -12.45 0.63 14.55
CA ALA A 238 -13.74 0.63 15.24
C ALA A 238 -14.85 1.34 14.42
N ARG A 239 -14.47 2.25 13.51
CA ARG A 239 -15.37 2.87 12.52
C ARG A 239 -16.15 1.83 11.71
N TRP A 240 -15.57 0.65 11.48
CA TRP A 240 -16.14 -0.44 10.70
C TRP A 240 -16.55 -1.64 11.57
N GLY A 241 -16.74 -1.44 12.88
CA GLY A 241 -17.06 -2.53 13.82
C GLY A 241 -15.85 -3.24 14.40
N GLY A 242 -14.64 -2.73 14.15
CA GLY A 242 -13.39 -3.31 14.64
C GLY A 242 -12.84 -4.41 13.74
N ILE A 243 -11.70 -4.98 14.12
CA ILE A 243 -11.09 -6.09 13.39
C ILE A 243 -11.54 -7.40 14.07
N PRO A 244 -12.36 -8.24 13.40
CA PRO A 244 -12.80 -9.50 13.98
C PRO A 244 -11.63 -10.40 14.33
N ASP A 245 -11.81 -11.28 15.30
CA ASP A 245 -10.86 -12.35 15.57
C ASP A 245 -10.73 -13.24 14.32
N GLY A 246 -9.51 -13.73 14.09
CA GLY A 246 -9.24 -14.63 12.97
C GLY A 246 -9.38 -16.08 13.39
N GLU A 247 -9.83 -16.92 12.47
CA GLU A 247 -9.65 -18.37 12.56
C GLU A 247 -8.14 -18.66 12.57
N PRO A 248 -7.59 -19.47 13.51
CA PRO A 248 -6.17 -19.79 13.56
C PRO A 248 -5.62 -20.42 12.26
N GLY A 249 -6.48 -21.07 11.47
CA GLY A 249 -6.13 -21.66 10.17
C GLY A 249 -6.25 -20.71 8.98
N GLU A 250 -6.85 -19.52 9.16
CA GLU A 250 -6.94 -18.53 8.09
C GLU A 250 -5.68 -17.67 8.07
N THR A 251 -4.69 -18.10 7.30
CA THR A 251 -3.55 -17.24 6.98
C THR A 251 -4.06 -16.11 6.10
N SER A 252 -4.29 -14.93 6.69
CA SER A 252 -4.30 -13.67 5.93
C SER A 252 -2.87 -13.45 5.43
N SER A 253 -2.49 -14.20 4.38
CA SER A 253 -1.12 -14.44 3.95
C SER A 253 -0.52 -13.31 3.11
N LEU A 254 -1.30 -12.26 2.85
CA LEU A 254 -0.77 -11.00 2.35
C LEU A 254 -1.11 -9.93 3.35
N HIS A 255 -0.12 -9.51 4.13
CA HIS A 255 0.15 -8.09 4.35
C HIS A 255 1.53 -7.82 4.97
N VAL A 256 2.53 -8.65 4.63
CA VAL A 256 3.76 -8.21 3.95
C VAL A 256 4.19 -9.39 3.06
N ASN A 257 4.23 -9.20 1.74
CA ASN A 257 4.69 -10.24 0.84
C ASN A 257 6.20 -10.44 1.09
N GLY A 258 6.59 -11.56 1.70
CA GLY A 258 7.95 -11.77 2.22
C GLY A 258 8.15 -11.52 3.72
N ASP A 259 7.09 -11.38 4.53
CA ASP A 259 7.22 -11.54 5.99
C ASP A 259 7.51 -13.01 6.28
N PRO A 260 8.67 -13.38 6.86
CA PRO A 260 8.81 -14.69 7.45
C PRO A 260 7.96 -14.71 8.72
N THR A 261 6.65 -14.89 8.58
CA THR A 261 5.79 -15.29 9.69
C THR A 261 6.21 -16.69 10.10
N ALA A 262 7.20 -16.79 10.99
CA ALA A 262 7.48 -18.04 11.68
C ALA A 262 6.41 -18.24 12.74
N PHE A 263 5.47 -19.14 12.48
CA PHE A 263 4.65 -19.71 13.52
C PHE A 263 5.56 -20.32 14.59
N ARG A 264 5.43 -19.89 15.85
CA ARG A 264 5.94 -20.60 17.01
C ARG A 264 4.80 -20.83 18.00
N ASP A 265 4.55 -22.10 18.30
CA ASP A 265 3.67 -22.57 19.38
C ASP A 265 2.26 -21.96 19.40
N GLY A 266 1.63 -21.85 18.22
CA GLY A 266 0.22 -21.46 18.10
C GLY A 266 -0.12 -20.02 18.51
N ARG A 267 0.88 -19.13 18.64
CA ARG A 267 0.68 -17.71 18.97
C ARG A 267 1.32 -16.78 17.94
N LEU A 268 0.58 -15.75 17.56
CA LEU A 268 1.04 -14.66 16.70
C LEU A 268 2.00 -13.76 17.49
N LEU A 269 3.30 -13.81 17.18
CA LEU A 269 4.32 -12.94 17.79
C LEU A 269 4.72 -11.83 16.81
N TYR A 270 4.56 -10.57 17.24
CA TYR A 270 5.22 -9.42 16.61
C TYR A 270 6.17 -8.73 17.58
N PRO A 271 7.49 -8.84 17.37
CA PRO A 271 8.44 -7.89 17.93
C PRO A 271 9.25 -7.23 16.81
N ARG A 272 8.98 -5.94 16.54
CA ARG A 272 9.81 -5.13 15.62
C ARG A 272 11.03 -4.48 16.28
N THR A 273 11.09 -4.39 17.62
CA THR A 273 12.25 -3.91 18.42
C THR A 273 12.08 -4.31 19.90
N LEU A 274 13.17 -4.28 20.69
CA LEU A 274 13.16 -4.58 22.15
C LEU A 274 12.21 -3.64 22.94
N ARG A 275 12.05 -2.39 22.48
CA ARG A 275 11.12 -1.38 23.06
C ARG A 275 9.65 -1.70 22.75
N ASN A 276 9.37 -2.20 21.55
CA ASN A 276 8.01 -2.57 21.13
C ASN A 276 7.56 -3.89 21.78
N PHE A 277 8.48 -4.82 22.04
CA PHE A 277 8.23 -6.03 22.82
C PHE A 277 7.78 -5.70 24.25
N ARG A 278 8.45 -4.74 24.92
CA ARG A 278 8.08 -4.31 26.29
C ARG A 278 6.74 -3.56 26.35
N ASN A 279 6.43 -2.70 25.38
CA ASN A 279 5.15 -1.96 25.33
C ASN A 279 3.95 -2.84 24.96
N PHE A 280 4.14 -3.84 24.11
CA PHE A 280 3.11 -4.85 23.80
C PHE A 280 2.75 -5.67 25.05
N LEU A 281 3.76 -6.08 25.84
CA LEU A 281 3.58 -6.76 27.13
C LEU A 281 2.94 -5.88 28.20
N ALA A 282 3.07 -4.54 28.13
CA ALA A 282 2.53 -3.62 29.13
C ALA A 282 1.06 -3.18 28.91
N LYS A 283 0.49 -3.41 27.71
CA LYS A 283 -0.84 -2.85 27.32
C LYS A 283 -1.99 -3.86 27.21
N ARG A 284 -1.85 -5.06 27.76
CA ARG A 284 -2.99 -5.95 28.09
C ARG A 284 -2.77 -6.48 29.52
N PRO A 285 -3.67 -6.21 30.49
CA PRO A 285 -5.13 -6.37 30.37
C PRO A 285 -5.95 -5.06 30.44
N LEU A 286 -7.10 -5.08 29.76
CA LEU A 286 -8.18 -4.11 29.82
C LEU A 286 -8.89 -4.17 31.19
N ALA A 287 -8.31 -3.56 32.22
CA ALA A 287 -9.02 -3.25 33.46
C ALA A 287 -8.53 -1.91 34.02
N MET A 288 -9.47 -0.97 34.09
CA MET A 288 -9.43 0.32 34.79
C MET A 288 -8.31 1.31 34.41
N ARG A 289 -8.72 2.42 33.80
CA ARG A 289 -8.81 3.70 34.51
C ARG A 289 -9.73 4.68 33.77
N VAL A 290 -10.96 4.74 34.27
CA VAL A 290 -11.80 5.94 34.22
C VAL A 290 -11.24 6.93 35.25
N GLY A 291 -11.22 8.22 34.91
CA GLY A 291 -11.23 9.31 35.89
C GLY A 291 -9.91 10.05 36.12
N HIS A 292 -9.73 11.17 35.42
CA HIS A 292 -9.67 12.57 35.92
C HIS A 292 -8.82 13.44 35.00
#